data_AF-A0A2B5RM86-F1
#
_entry.id   AF-A0A2B5RM86-F1
#
_cell.length_a   1.000
_cell.length_b   1.000
_cell.length_c   1.000
_cell.angle_alpha   90.00
_cell.angle_beta   90.00
_cell.angle_gamma   90.00
#
_symmetry.space_group_name_H-M   'P 1'
#
loop_
_entity.id
_entity.type
_entity.pdbx_description
1 polymer ?
#
loop_
_entity_poly.entity_id
_entity_poly.type
_entity_poly.pdbx_seq_one_letter_code
_entity_poly.pdbx_strand_id
1 'polypeptide(L)'
;KTLQQNRMRLRQQKYLNNIVEQDHRFIKKRIRSMLGFKSFGIATSILAGVEAMHMIKKEQIDLPNQSVQNQKEFIHQLFGLTA
;
A
#
# COMPACT_ATOMS: atom_id res chain seq x y z
N LYS A 1 -36.02 -13.73 -3.92
CA LYS A 1 -35.10 -13.08 -4.90
C LYS A 1 -35.84 -11.85 -5.41
N THR A 2 -35.33 -10.62 -5.48
CA THR A 2 -33.97 -10.06 -5.33
C THR A 2 -34.19 -8.57 -4.92
N LEU A 3 -33.33 -7.85 -4.20
CA LEU A 3 -31.91 -8.03 -3.87
C LEU A 3 -31.66 -7.86 -2.35
N GLN A 4 -30.49 -8.31 -1.88
CA GLN A 4 -29.86 -7.75 -0.68
C GLN A 4 -28.88 -6.66 -1.13
N GLN A 5 -29.32 -5.40 -1.04
CA GLN A 5 -28.38 -4.29 -1.17
C GLN A 5 -27.50 -4.29 0.08
N ASN A 6 -26.26 -4.77 -0.08
CA ASN A 6 -25.24 -4.80 0.97
C ASN A 6 -24.90 -3.38 1.42
N ARG A 7 -25.77 -2.80 2.25
CA ARG A 7 -25.49 -1.62 3.05
C ARG A 7 -24.34 -2.02 3.97
N MET A 8 -23.11 -1.67 3.55
CA MET A 8 -21.93 -1.79 4.39
C MET A 8 -22.30 -1.24 5.76
N ARG A 9 -22.21 -2.08 6.79
CA ARG A 9 -22.36 -1.64 8.18
C ARG A 9 -21.21 -0.68 8.46
N LEU A 10 -21.43 0.61 8.21
CA LEU A 10 -20.60 1.71 8.66
C LEU A 10 -20.31 1.45 10.14
N ARG A 11 -19.08 1.02 10.43
CA ARG A 11 -18.72 0.66 11.80
C ARG A 11 -18.83 1.94 12.62
N GLN A 12 -19.80 2.00 13.54
CA GLN A 12 -19.96 3.13 14.47
C GLN A 12 -18.74 3.30 15.39
N GLN A 13 -17.82 2.34 15.38
CA GLN A 13 -16.50 2.39 15.99
C GLN A 13 -15.59 3.40 15.27
N LYS A 14 -15.81 4.69 15.51
CA LYS A 14 -15.02 5.82 15.01
C LYS A 14 -13.51 5.60 15.16
N TYR A 15 -13.09 4.96 16.25
CA TYR A 15 -11.69 4.59 16.51
C TYR A 15 -11.10 3.64 15.44
N LEU A 16 -11.83 2.59 15.02
CA LEU A 16 -11.35 1.66 14.00
C LEU A 16 -11.24 2.35 12.63
N ASN A 17 -12.19 3.24 12.31
CA ASN A 17 -12.12 4.04 11.09
C ASN A 17 -10.91 4.97 11.13
N ASN A 18 -10.65 5.64 12.27
CA ASN A 18 -9.47 6.50 12.44
C ASN A 18 -8.14 5.73 12.22
N ILE A 19 -8.01 4.48 12.67
CA ILE A 19 -6.81 3.66 12.44
C ILE A 19 -6.60 3.42 10.94
N VAL A 20 -7.62 2.90 10.25
CA VAL A 20 -7.56 2.64 8.80
C VAL A 20 -7.32 3.95 8.03
N GLU A 21 -7.90 5.05 8.49
CA GLU A 21 -7.72 6.37 7.88
C GLU A 21 -6.33 6.99 8.13
N GLN A 22 -5.70 6.63 9.24
CA GLN A 22 -4.35 7.07 9.57
C GLN A 22 -3.31 6.27 8.80
N ASP A 23 -3.51 4.96 8.65
CA ASP A 23 -2.64 4.07 7.88
C ASP A 23 -2.58 4.48 6.40
N HIS A 24 -3.74 4.61 5.75
CA HIS A 24 -3.81 5.01 4.34
C HIS A 24 -3.34 6.46 4.06
N ARG A 25 -3.10 7.27 5.11
CA ARG A 25 -2.73 8.69 4.98
C ARG A 25 -1.40 8.88 4.25
N PHE A 26 -0.44 7.97 4.43
CA PHE A 26 0.85 8.03 3.74
C PHE A 26 0.68 7.87 2.22
N ILE A 27 -0.04 6.83 1.82
CA ILE A 27 -0.33 6.51 0.42
C ILE A 27 -1.11 7.67 -0.22
N LYS A 28 -2.19 8.15 0.42
CA LYS A 28 -2.97 9.32 -0.06
C LYS A 28 -2.10 10.58 -0.20
N LYS A 29 -1.15 10.83 0.71
CA LYS A 29 -0.23 11.98 0.62
C LYS A 29 0.71 11.87 -0.59
N ARG A 30 1.23 10.68 -0.89
CA ARG A 30 2.07 10.43 -2.08
C ARG A 30 1.30 10.60 -3.40
N ILE A 31 0.08 10.09 -3.46
CA ILE A 31 -0.76 10.16 -4.66
C ILE A 31 -1.25 11.58 -4.92
N ARG A 32 -1.54 12.38 -3.87
CA ARG A 32 -2.03 13.76 -4.03
C ARG A 32 -1.06 14.69 -4.79
N SER A 33 0.23 14.39 -4.81
CA SER A 33 1.24 15.11 -5.62
C SER A 33 1.35 14.61 -7.08
N MET A 34 0.63 13.55 -7.45
CA MET A 34 0.63 12.98 -8.81
C MET A 34 -0.57 13.53 -9.61
N LEU A 35 -0.42 13.66 -10.93
CA LEU A 35 -1.48 14.09 -11.86
C LEU A 35 -2.56 13.00 -12.12
N GLY A 36 -2.80 12.11 -11.16
CA GLY A 36 -3.63 10.91 -11.31
C GLY A 36 -2.95 9.77 -12.07
N PHE A 37 -3.67 8.65 -12.22
CA PHE A 37 -3.20 7.46 -12.91
C PHE A 37 -3.85 7.34 -14.30
N LYS A 38 -3.06 6.99 -15.32
CA LYS A 38 -3.54 6.87 -16.70
C LYS A 38 -4.34 5.59 -16.97
N SER A 39 -4.16 4.55 -16.17
CA SER A 39 -4.90 3.28 -16.26
C SER A 39 -4.87 2.54 -14.92
N PHE A 40 -5.75 1.54 -14.74
CA PHE A 40 -5.77 0.71 -13.54
C PHE A 40 -4.47 -0.11 -13.37
N GLY A 41 -3.88 -0.63 -14.45
CA GLY A 41 -2.60 -1.35 -14.37
C GLY A 41 -1.47 -0.45 -13.84
N ILE A 42 -1.37 0.78 -14.37
CA ILE A 42 -0.41 1.79 -13.90
C ILE A 42 -0.69 2.17 -12.43
N ALA A 43 -1.96 2.33 -12.04
CA ALA A 43 -2.34 2.61 -10.66
C ALA A 43 -1.85 1.51 -9.72
N THR A 44 -2.12 0.24 -10.03
CA THR A 44 -1.71 -0.92 -9.22
C THR A 44 -0.19 -0.99 -9.07
N SER A 45 0.58 -0.87 -10.16
CA SER A 45 2.04 -0.92 -10.09
C SER A 45 2.64 0.23 -9.26
N ILE A 46 2.12 1.45 -9.39
CA ILE A 46 2.59 2.60 -8.59
C ILE A 46 2.19 2.43 -7.12
N LEU A 47 0.98 1.97 -6.82
CA LEU A 47 0.53 1.70 -5.47
C LEU A 47 1.42 0.66 -4.78
N ALA A 48 1.67 -0.48 -5.43
CA ALA A 48 2.56 -1.52 -4.93
C ALA A 48 3.98 -1.00 -4.67
N GLY A 49 4.53 -0.17 -5.56
CA GLY A 49 5.84 0.47 -5.34
C GLY A 49 5.86 1.45 -4.16
N VAL A 50 4.79 2.24 -3.98
CA VAL A 50 4.65 3.17 -2.84
C VAL A 50 4.51 2.42 -1.51
N GLU A 51 3.81 1.28 -1.51
CA GLU A 51 3.61 0.39 -0.37
C GLU A 51 4.91 -0.35 0.01
N ALA A 52 5.60 -0.95 -0.96
CA ALA A 52 6.91 -1.58 -0.77
C ALA A 52 7.92 -0.65 -0.11
N MET A 53 8.04 0.59 -0.62
CA MET A 53 8.90 1.62 -0.04
C MET A 53 8.42 2.09 1.34
N HIS A 54 7.14 1.94 1.68
CA HIS A 54 6.64 2.19 3.03
C HIS A 54 7.06 1.08 3.99
N MET A 55 6.91 -0.18 3.60
CA MET A 55 7.31 -1.36 4.40
C MET A 55 8.80 -1.32 4.74
N ILE A 56 9.65 -1.05 3.75
CA ILE A 56 11.11 -0.87 3.94
C ILE A 56 11.36 0.26 4.97
N LYS A 57 10.76 1.44 4.77
CA LYS A 57 10.94 2.59 5.66
C LYS A 57 10.39 2.35 7.09
N LYS A 58 9.46 1.41 7.24
CA LYS A 58 8.84 1.05 8.51
C LYS A 58 9.56 -0.07 9.25
N GLU A 59 10.61 -0.63 8.67
CA GLU A 59 11.33 -1.78 9.24
C GLU A 59 10.39 -2.99 9.44
N GLN A 60 9.29 -3.05 8.68
CA GLN A 60 8.25 -4.10 8.75
C GLN A 60 8.68 -5.40 8.08
N ILE A 61 9.86 -5.41 7.46
CA ILE A 61 10.42 -6.54 6.75
C ILE A 61 11.61 -7.00 7.58
N ASP A 62 11.62 -8.28 7.95
CA ASP A 62 12.70 -8.90 8.73
C ASP A 62 13.94 -9.14 7.85
N LEU A 63 14.55 -8.03 7.43
CA LEU A 63 15.82 -7.99 6.72
C LEU A 63 16.94 -8.11 7.76
N PRO A 64 17.88 -9.06 7.64
CA PRO A 64 18.93 -9.28 8.65
C PRO A 64 19.79 -8.03 8.89
N ASN A 65 19.86 -7.15 7.89
CA ASN A 65 20.38 -5.78 7.98
C ASN A 65 19.57 -4.91 7.01
N GLN A 66 19.32 -3.64 7.33
CA GLN A 66 18.75 -2.67 6.37
C GLN A 66 19.79 -2.18 5.33
N SER A 67 20.65 -3.07 4.86
CA SER A 67 21.61 -2.75 3.80
C SER A 67 20.85 -2.39 2.51
N VAL A 68 21.42 -1.49 1.70
CA VAL A 68 20.87 -1.15 0.38
C VAL A 68 20.72 -2.40 -0.51
N GLN A 69 21.58 -3.41 -0.30
CA GLN A 69 21.57 -4.64 -1.09
C GLN A 69 20.42 -5.56 -0.68
N ASN A 70 20.15 -5.67 0.62
CA ASN A 70 19.01 -6.45 1.12
C ASN A 70 17.68 -5.77 0.71
N GLN A 71 17.63 -4.43 0.72
CA GLN A 71 16.49 -3.67 0.20
C GLN A 71 16.29 -3.89 -1.32
N LYS A 72 17.40 -3.93 -2.09
CA LYS A 72 17.38 -4.29 -3.51
C LYS A 72 16.84 -5.71 -3.70
N GLU A 73 17.36 -6.70 -2.99
CA GLU A 73 16.91 -8.10 -3.06
C GLU A 73 15.41 -8.25 -2.74
N PHE A 74 14.92 -7.58 -1.70
CA PHE A 74 13.49 -7.54 -1.40
C PHE A 74 12.65 -6.97 -2.56
N ILE A 75 13.11 -5.89 -3.21
CA ILE A 75 12.43 -5.32 -4.38
C ILE A 75 12.43 -6.31 -5.55
N HIS A 76 13.54 -7.02 -5.81
CA HIS A 76 13.59 -8.06 -6.83
C HIS A 76 12.60 -9.19 -6.53
N GLN A 77 12.57 -9.68 -5.29
CA GLN A 77 11.67 -10.74 -4.86
C GLN A 77 10.19 -10.33 -4.96
N LEU A 78 9.85 -9.12 -4.47
CA LEU A 78 8.47 -8.62 -4.44
C LEU A 78 7.88 -8.39 -5.84
N PHE A 79 8.69 -7.92 -6.78
CA PHE A 79 8.25 -7.63 -8.15
C PHE A 79 8.60 -8.73 -9.16
N GLY A 80 9.17 -9.86 -8.71
CA GLY A 80 9.57 -10.97 -9.58
C GLY A 80 10.62 -10.60 -10.63
N LEU A 81 11.45 -9.58 -10.34
CA LEU A 81 12.50 -9.12 -11.25
C LEU A 81 13.69 -10.09 -11.14
N THR A 82 14.05 -10.74 -12.23
CA THR A 82 15.27 -11.56 -12.32
C THR A 82 16.48 -10.73 -11.86
N ALA A 83 17.15 -11.20 -10.81
CA ALA A 83 18.32 -10.55 -10.21
C ALA A 83 19.62 -10.92 -10.93
#